data_AF-A0AAU7CMQ5-F1
#
_entry.id   AF-A0AAU7CMQ5-F1
#
_cell.length_a   1.000
_cell.length_b   1.000
_cell.length_c   1.000
_cell.angle_alpha   90.00
_cell.angle_beta   90.00
_cell.angle_gamma   90.00
#
_symmetry.space_group_name_H-M   'P 1'
#
loop_
_entity.id
_entity.type
_entity.pdbx_description
1 polymer ?
#
loop_
_entity_poly.entity_id
_entity_poly.type
_entity_poly.pdbx_seq_one_letter_code
_entity_poly.pdbx_strand_id
1 'polypeptide(L)'
;MPSPLSAFLFGFLLPALVTVTLLAVVWRAGRPRDVKVRGALAVALALGLGDLAGHLGVAWPAWPPSEVTDRIPLLVVVAILSAALEVVGPARRWLSWGNRVVVSGITTAAIVGPAFGETWSAPATLLGGTLVGIGLVLTWANLEAVAEHCSGAGIFLPLLVVTSGASVALLVSGSIVLPLLGGVLSAVVGVCWLAFWRVPSISLARGGTPIVVVVLASLLLINRFYAELPSGSVLLFALAPAALWLVQIGPIRRRPPWLRVVVATTAVLVPVAIAVGLAVAAMPSYEY
;
A
#
# COMPACT_ATOMS: atom_id res chain seq x y z
N MET A 1 -10.66 -23.35 -7.33
CA MET A 1 -9.41 -22.57 -7.36
C MET A 1 -9.25 -21.98 -8.75
N PRO A 2 -8.90 -20.68 -8.88
CA PRO A 2 -8.56 -20.10 -10.18
C PRO A 2 -7.38 -20.85 -10.80
N SER A 3 -7.35 -20.96 -12.13
CA SER A 3 -6.18 -21.55 -12.80
C SER A 3 -4.96 -20.63 -12.60
N PRO A 4 -3.72 -21.16 -12.61
CA PRO A 4 -2.52 -20.32 -12.51
C PRO A 4 -2.49 -19.22 -13.57
N LEU A 5 -3.01 -19.53 -14.77
CA LEU A 5 -3.16 -18.59 -15.87
C LEU A 5 -4.18 -17.49 -15.55
N SER A 6 -5.35 -17.80 -14.98
CA SER A 6 -6.31 -16.75 -14.60
C SER A 6 -5.76 -15.88 -13.46
N ALA A 7 -5.08 -16.48 -12.47
CA ALA A 7 -4.42 -15.73 -11.40
C ALA A 7 -3.35 -14.77 -11.94
N PHE A 8 -2.57 -15.20 -12.93
CA PHE A 8 -1.60 -14.34 -13.60
C PHE A 8 -2.27 -13.19 -14.39
N LEU A 9 -3.27 -13.53 -15.22
CA LEU A 9 -3.94 -12.55 -16.08
C LEU A 9 -4.68 -11.49 -15.25
N PHE A 10 -5.44 -11.90 -14.24
CA PHE A 10 -6.26 -10.98 -13.45
C PHE A 10 -5.49 -10.35 -12.29
N GLY A 11 -4.58 -11.08 -11.65
CA GLY A 11 -3.81 -10.59 -10.50
C GLY A 11 -2.62 -9.72 -10.87
N PHE A 12 -2.05 -9.85 -12.08
CA PHE A 12 -0.83 -9.13 -12.46
C PHE A 12 -1.00 -8.35 -13.76
N LEU A 13 -1.46 -8.99 -14.84
CA LEU A 13 -1.46 -8.37 -16.16
C LEU A 13 -2.52 -7.27 -16.27
N LEU A 14 -3.75 -7.55 -15.88
CA LEU A 14 -4.86 -6.59 -15.91
C LEU A 14 -4.56 -5.30 -15.12
N PRO A 15 -4.21 -5.35 -13.81
CA PRO A 15 -3.91 -4.14 -13.05
C PRO A 15 -2.73 -3.37 -13.66
N ALA A 16 -1.68 -4.07 -14.11
CA ALA A 16 -0.54 -3.44 -14.75
C ALA A 16 -0.93 -2.70 -16.04
N LEU A 17 -1.74 -3.32 -16.91
CA LEU A 17 -2.21 -2.70 -18.16
C LEU A 17 -3.08 -1.46 -17.89
N VAL A 18 -3.97 -1.52 -16.91
CA VAL A 18 -4.81 -0.39 -16.50
C VAL A 18 -3.94 0.76 -15.99
N THR A 19 -2.98 0.48 -15.10
CA THR A 19 -2.02 1.48 -14.59
C THR A 19 -1.19 2.10 -15.72
N VAL A 20 -0.63 1.29 -16.64
CA VAL A 20 0.14 1.79 -17.80
C VAL A 20 -0.73 2.70 -18.68
N THR A 21 -1.96 2.27 -18.97
CA THR A 21 -2.87 3.02 -19.84
C THR A 21 -3.23 4.36 -19.23
N LEU A 22 -3.56 4.40 -17.94
CA LEU A 22 -3.90 5.63 -17.22
C LEU A 22 -2.71 6.60 -17.17
N LEU A 23 -1.51 6.10 -16.84
CA LEU A 23 -0.31 6.93 -16.85
C LEU A 23 -0.02 7.50 -18.24
N ALA A 24 -0.18 6.69 -19.31
CA ALA A 24 0.01 7.12 -20.68
C ALA A 24 -1.02 8.18 -21.12
N VAL A 25 -2.30 8.00 -20.76
CA VAL A 25 -3.39 8.94 -21.06
C VAL A 25 -3.13 10.29 -20.38
N VAL A 26 -2.84 10.28 -19.07
CA VAL A 26 -2.60 11.52 -18.33
C VAL A 26 -1.33 12.22 -18.83
N TRP A 27 -0.29 11.47 -19.15
CA TRP A 27 0.93 12.02 -19.73
C TRP A 27 0.69 12.69 -21.08
N ARG A 28 -0.09 12.07 -21.98
CA ARG A 28 -0.44 12.65 -23.29
C ARG A 28 -1.30 13.90 -23.16
N ALA A 29 -2.29 13.89 -22.26
CA ALA A 29 -3.16 15.04 -22.02
C ALA A 29 -2.44 16.21 -21.30
N GLY A 30 -1.32 15.93 -20.64
CA GLY A 30 -0.64 16.85 -19.71
C GLY A 30 0.21 17.96 -20.31
N ARG A 31 0.41 18.02 -21.64
CA ARG A 31 1.55 18.74 -22.26
C ARG A 31 1.69 20.26 -22.04
N PRO A 32 0.69 21.09 -21.63
CA PRO A 32 0.95 22.52 -21.42
C PRO A 32 0.75 23.13 -20.00
N ARG A 33 0.29 22.43 -18.96
CA ARG A 33 0.07 23.06 -17.61
C ARG A 33 0.32 22.16 -16.41
N ASP A 34 0.86 22.77 -15.35
CA ASP A 34 1.03 22.33 -13.95
C ASP A 34 1.37 20.84 -13.72
N VAL A 35 2.60 20.51 -14.09
CA VAL A 35 3.14 19.14 -14.16
C VAL A 35 3.11 18.40 -12.81
N LYS A 36 3.24 19.09 -11.68
CA LYS A 36 3.31 18.46 -10.35
C LYS A 36 1.95 17.99 -9.84
N VAL A 37 0.94 18.85 -9.89
CA VAL A 37 -0.44 18.53 -9.46
C VAL A 37 -1.00 17.39 -10.31
N ARG A 38 -0.78 17.46 -11.63
CA ARG A 38 -1.19 16.41 -12.55
C ARG A 38 -0.44 15.10 -12.31
N GLY A 39 0.85 15.15 -12.00
CA GLY A 39 1.67 13.96 -11.71
C GLY A 39 1.17 13.18 -10.48
N ALA A 40 0.88 13.88 -9.38
CA ALA A 40 0.36 13.25 -8.17
C ALA A 40 -1.03 12.62 -8.39
N LEU A 41 -1.95 13.35 -9.04
CA LEU A 41 -3.27 12.82 -9.37
C LEU A 41 -3.19 11.63 -10.34
N ALA A 42 -2.29 11.68 -11.32
CA ALA A 42 -2.06 10.59 -12.25
C ALA A 42 -1.66 9.31 -11.52
N VAL A 43 -0.73 9.42 -10.55
CA VAL A 43 -0.29 8.30 -9.72
C VAL A 43 -1.43 7.78 -8.85
N ALA A 44 -2.19 8.69 -8.22
CA ALA A 44 -3.34 8.31 -7.39
C ALA A 44 -4.35 7.48 -8.18
N LEU A 45 -4.75 7.98 -9.36
CA LEU A 45 -5.68 7.29 -10.25
C LEU A 45 -5.10 5.99 -10.81
N ALA A 46 -3.84 5.99 -11.23
CA ALA A 46 -3.22 4.81 -11.83
C ALA A 46 -3.00 3.67 -10.82
N LEU A 47 -2.60 3.99 -9.59
CA LEU A 47 -2.50 3.03 -8.50
C LEU A 47 -3.88 2.57 -8.07
N GLY A 48 -4.80 3.49 -7.77
CA GLY A 48 -6.12 3.15 -7.24
C GLY A 48 -6.99 2.40 -8.23
N LEU A 49 -7.11 2.87 -9.49
CA LEU A 49 -7.92 2.18 -10.50
C LEU A 49 -7.25 0.90 -11.00
N GLY A 50 -5.92 0.86 -11.05
CA GLY A 50 -5.19 -0.38 -11.32
C GLY A 50 -5.44 -1.43 -10.24
N ASP A 51 -5.34 -1.04 -8.98
CA ASP A 51 -5.61 -1.92 -7.84
C ASP A 51 -7.07 -2.38 -7.80
N LEU A 52 -8.03 -1.50 -8.06
CA LEU A 52 -9.45 -1.86 -8.22
C LEU A 52 -9.67 -2.88 -9.33
N ALA A 53 -9.07 -2.68 -10.50
CA ALA A 53 -9.19 -3.62 -11.61
C ALA A 53 -8.61 -4.99 -11.27
N GLY A 54 -7.47 -5.02 -10.56
CA GLY A 54 -6.88 -6.26 -10.06
C GLY A 54 -7.76 -6.95 -9.02
N HIS A 55 -8.30 -6.20 -8.05
CA HIS A 55 -9.24 -6.75 -7.05
C HIS A 55 -10.47 -7.35 -7.72
N LEU A 56 -11.13 -6.61 -8.62
CA LEU A 56 -12.31 -7.10 -9.35
C LEU A 56 -12.01 -8.32 -10.21
N GLY A 57 -10.78 -8.43 -10.73
CA GLY A 57 -10.33 -9.59 -11.50
C GLY A 57 -10.00 -10.81 -10.63
N VAL A 58 -9.44 -10.60 -9.43
CA VAL A 58 -9.07 -11.68 -8.51
C VAL A 58 -10.28 -12.21 -7.75
N ALA A 59 -11.09 -11.32 -7.20
CA ALA A 59 -12.25 -11.64 -6.39
C ALA A 59 -13.33 -10.56 -6.57
N TRP A 60 -14.43 -10.92 -7.22
CA TRP A 60 -15.56 -10.02 -7.36
C TRP A 60 -16.22 -9.82 -5.99
N PRO A 61 -16.31 -8.58 -5.47
CA PRO A 61 -16.83 -8.35 -4.12
C PRO A 61 -18.34 -8.58 -4.07
N ALA A 62 -18.82 -9.21 -3.01
CA ALA A 62 -20.25 -9.34 -2.77
C ALA A 62 -20.90 -7.98 -2.47
N TRP A 63 -22.17 -7.82 -2.84
CA TRP A 63 -22.97 -6.65 -2.49
C TRP A 63 -24.31 -7.07 -1.86
N PRO A 64 -24.54 -6.77 -0.56
CA PRO A 64 -23.66 -6.06 0.37
C PRO A 64 -22.39 -6.84 0.75
N PRO A 65 -21.30 -6.19 1.22
CA PRO A 65 -20.06 -6.88 1.61
C PRO A 65 -20.30 -7.90 2.72
N SER A 66 -20.09 -9.18 2.41
CA SER A 66 -20.23 -10.28 3.36
C SER A 66 -18.92 -10.61 4.06
N GLU A 67 -17.81 -10.52 3.34
CA GLU A 67 -16.46 -10.75 3.86
C GLU A 67 -15.73 -9.42 4.10
N VAL A 68 -14.64 -9.48 4.87
CA VAL A 68 -13.82 -8.28 5.13
C VAL A 68 -12.98 -7.90 3.90
N THR A 69 -12.61 -8.89 3.09
CA THR A 69 -11.97 -8.73 1.78
C THR A 69 -12.83 -7.94 0.79
N ASP A 70 -14.15 -8.13 0.80
CA ASP A 70 -15.12 -7.40 -0.03
C ASP A 70 -15.10 -5.88 0.20
N ARG A 71 -14.55 -5.44 1.34
CA ARG A 71 -14.51 -4.03 1.74
C ARG A 71 -13.31 -3.29 1.15
N ILE A 72 -12.26 -4.01 0.73
CA ILE A 72 -11.03 -3.39 0.21
C ILE A 72 -11.30 -2.50 -1.01
N PRO A 73 -12.09 -2.90 -2.03
CA PRO A 73 -12.39 -2.03 -3.16
C PRO A 73 -13.05 -0.71 -2.75
N LEU A 74 -13.97 -0.72 -1.79
CA LEU A 74 -14.58 0.50 -1.26
C LEU A 74 -13.54 1.41 -0.56
N LEU A 75 -12.63 0.81 0.21
CA LEU A 75 -11.54 1.54 0.86
C LEU A 75 -10.56 2.14 -0.17
N VAL A 76 -10.31 1.46 -1.29
CA VAL A 76 -9.51 2.01 -2.39
C VAL A 76 -10.20 3.23 -3.01
N VAL A 77 -11.53 3.19 -3.21
CA VAL A 77 -12.29 4.36 -3.68
C VAL A 77 -12.16 5.52 -2.69
N VAL A 78 -12.29 5.26 -1.38
CA VAL A 78 -12.07 6.28 -0.34
C VAL A 78 -10.65 6.84 -0.42
N ALA A 79 -9.63 6.00 -0.62
CA ALA A 79 -8.25 6.42 -0.78
C ALA A 79 -8.02 7.28 -2.04
N ILE A 80 -8.68 6.97 -3.16
CA ILE A 80 -8.63 7.78 -4.39
C ILE A 80 -9.25 9.17 -4.16
N LEU A 81 -10.43 9.22 -3.53
CA LEU A 81 -11.11 10.49 -3.21
C LEU A 81 -10.29 11.33 -2.25
N SER A 82 -9.70 10.68 -1.25
CA SER A 82 -8.77 11.28 -0.29
C SER A 82 -7.54 11.87 -0.98
N ALA A 83 -6.92 11.13 -1.92
CA ALA A 83 -5.82 11.62 -2.73
C ALA A 83 -6.23 12.82 -3.60
N ALA A 84 -7.39 12.75 -4.26
CA ALA A 84 -7.89 13.84 -5.07
C ALA A 84 -8.11 15.12 -4.24
N LEU A 85 -8.63 14.98 -3.02
CA LEU A 85 -8.81 16.09 -2.09
C LEU A 85 -7.46 16.71 -1.69
N GLU A 86 -6.43 15.91 -1.40
CA GLU A 86 -5.09 16.40 -1.07
C GLU A 86 -4.39 17.09 -2.24
N VAL A 87 -4.65 16.64 -3.47
CA VAL A 87 -4.04 17.21 -4.68
C VAL A 87 -4.73 18.51 -5.11
N VAL A 88 -6.06 18.59 -5.03
CA VAL A 88 -6.86 19.74 -5.52
C VAL A 88 -7.03 20.82 -4.46
N GLY A 89 -7.10 20.47 -3.18
CA GLY A 89 -7.38 21.41 -2.10
C GLY A 89 -6.23 22.37 -1.81
N PRO A 90 -6.51 23.62 -1.38
CA PRO A 90 -5.47 24.48 -0.81
C PRO A 90 -4.89 23.76 0.41
N ALA A 91 -3.63 23.36 0.31
CA ALA A 91 -2.92 22.48 1.25
C ALA A 91 -2.73 23.10 2.65
N ARG A 92 -3.84 23.40 3.34
CA ARG A 92 -3.83 23.67 4.78
C ARG A 92 -3.44 22.36 5.44
N ARG A 93 -2.24 22.33 6.05
CA ARG A 93 -1.70 21.14 6.73
C ARG A 93 -2.70 20.47 7.69
N TRP A 94 -3.59 21.24 8.30
CA TRP A 94 -4.64 20.70 9.17
C TRP A 94 -5.66 19.84 8.43
N LEU A 95 -6.03 20.20 7.20
CA LEU A 95 -6.96 19.40 6.38
C LEU A 95 -6.35 18.07 5.96
N SER A 96 -5.04 18.02 5.64
CA SER A 96 -4.39 16.75 5.31
C SER A 96 -4.27 15.84 6.53
N TRP A 97 -3.97 16.37 7.72
CA TRP A 97 -4.02 15.57 8.94
C TRP A 97 -5.43 15.07 9.26
N GLY A 98 -6.45 15.92 9.13
CA GLY A 98 -7.85 15.51 9.30
C GLY A 98 -8.23 14.39 8.34
N ASN A 99 -7.87 14.51 7.05
CA ASN A 99 -8.07 13.49 6.03
C ASN A 99 -7.41 12.15 6.40
N ARG A 100 -6.15 12.16 6.85
CA ARG A 100 -5.44 10.95 7.30
C ARG A 100 -6.13 10.28 8.48
N VAL A 101 -6.56 11.05 9.47
CA VAL A 101 -7.27 10.53 10.65
C VAL A 101 -8.59 9.90 10.24
N VAL A 102 -9.37 10.58 9.41
CA VAL A 102 -10.67 10.09 8.93
C VAL A 102 -10.51 8.80 8.14
N VAL A 103 -9.63 8.78 7.12
CA VAL A 103 -9.44 7.58 6.29
C VAL A 103 -8.86 6.43 7.09
N SER A 104 -7.86 6.67 7.94
CA SER A 104 -7.29 5.61 8.80
C SER A 104 -8.33 5.06 9.79
N GLY A 105 -9.20 5.93 10.33
CA GLY A 105 -10.32 5.53 11.17
C GLY A 105 -11.34 4.68 10.41
N ILE A 106 -11.73 5.09 9.21
CA ILE A 106 -12.63 4.32 8.33
C ILE A 106 -12.01 2.96 7.99
N THR A 107 -10.74 2.91 7.58
CA THR A 107 -10.03 1.65 7.28
C THR A 107 -9.99 0.74 8.51
N THR A 108 -9.64 1.27 9.68
CA THR A 108 -9.57 0.48 10.92
C THR A 108 -10.95 -0.05 11.31
N ALA A 109 -11.99 0.79 11.28
CA ALA A 109 -13.35 0.38 11.59
C ALA A 109 -13.89 -0.65 10.58
N ALA A 110 -13.63 -0.47 9.28
CA ALA A 110 -14.08 -1.36 8.24
C ALA A 110 -13.40 -2.73 8.29
N ILE A 111 -12.12 -2.80 8.66
CA ILE A 111 -11.36 -4.05 8.66
C ILE A 111 -11.42 -4.76 10.00
N VAL A 112 -11.20 -4.03 11.10
CA VAL A 112 -11.05 -4.63 12.43
C VAL A 112 -12.37 -4.66 13.21
N GLY A 113 -13.33 -3.80 12.83
CA GLY A 113 -14.63 -3.70 13.50
C GLY A 113 -15.35 -5.05 13.70
N PRO A 114 -15.44 -5.94 12.70
CA PRO A 114 -16.09 -7.24 12.89
C PRO A 114 -15.37 -8.14 13.90
N ALA A 115 -14.03 -8.16 13.89
CA ALA A 115 -13.25 -8.98 14.80
C ALA A 115 -13.45 -8.56 16.27
N PHE A 116 -13.59 -7.26 16.50
CA PHE A 116 -13.78 -6.71 17.84
C PHE A 116 -15.15 -6.99 18.46
N GLY A 117 -16.19 -7.17 17.65
CA GLY A 117 -17.54 -7.45 18.14
C GLY A 117 -17.70 -8.85 18.75
N GLU A 118 -16.90 -9.82 18.30
CA GLU A 118 -17.05 -11.22 18.68
C GLU A 118 -16.13 -11.63 19.84
N THR A 119 -14.95 -11.03 19.94
CA THR A 119 -13.88 -11.56 20.80
C THR A 119 -13.40 -10.59 21.88
N TRP A 120 -13.65 -9.29 21.75
CA TRP A 120 -13.04 -8.27 22.62
C TRP A 120 -14.08 -7.56 23.49
N SER A 121 -13.68 -7.18 24.70
CA SER A 121 -14.49 -6.29 25.54
C SER A 121 -14.54 -4.88 24.94
N ALA A 122 -15.62 -4.12 25.18
CA ALA A 122 -15.76 -2.76 24.65
C ALA A 122 -14.55 -1.83 24.94
N PRO A 123 -13.96 -1.83 26.17
CA PRO A 123 -12.76 -1.03 26.43
C PRO A 123 -11.53 -1.49 25.63
N ALA A 124 -11.34 -2.80 25.48
CA ALA A 124 -10.25 -3.36 24.70
C ALA A 124 -10.41 -3.01 23.21
N THR A 125 -11.64 -3.08 22.69
CA THR A 125 -11.99 -2.69 21.31
C THR A 125 -11.66 -1.23 21.05
N LEU A 126 -12.05 -0.33 21.95
CA LEU A 126 -11.75 1.11 21.83
C LEU A 126 -10.24 1.35 21.86
N LEU A 127 -9.52 0.78 22.82
CA LEU A 127 -8.08 0.95 22.93
C LEU A 127 -7.33 0.36 21.72
N GLY A 128 -7.63 -0.90 21.37
CA GLY A 128 -6.99 -1.60 20.25
C GLY A 128 -7.26 -0.91 18.92
N GLY A 129 -8.52 -0.56 18.63
CA GLY A 129 -8.89 0.19 17.43
C GLY A 129 -8.22 1.56 17.37
N THR A 130 -8.12 2.27 18.49
CA THR A 130 -7.42 3.56 18.55
C THR A 130 -5.93 3.39 18.26
N LEU A 131 -5.27 2.39 18.84
CA LEU A 131 -3.85 2.12 18.60
C LEU A 131 -3.56 1.74 17.14
N VAL A 132 -4.40 0.90 16.54
CA VAL A 132 -4.30 0.57 15.11
C VAL A 132 -4.49 1.82 14.26
N GLY A 133 -5.53 2.63 14.52
CA GLY A 133 -5.78 3.88 13.82
C GLY A 133 -4.61 4.87 13.90
N ILE A 134 -4.02 5.05 15.10
CA ILE A 134 -2.82 5.86 15.29
C ILE A 134 -1.65 5.31 14.47
N GLY A 135 -1.43 3.98 14.51
CA GLY A 135 -0.38 3.33 13.72
C GLY A 135 -0.52 3.58 12.22
N LEU A 136 -1.74 3.52 11.68
CA LEU A 136 -2.03 3.81 10.28
C LEU A 136 -1.76 5.29 9.94
N VAL A 137 -2.20 6.22 10.79
CA VAL A 137 -1.93 7.66 10.60
C VAL A 137 -0.43 7.95 10.60
N LEU A 138 0.33 7.35 11.52
CA LEU A 138 1.78 7.51 11.60
C LEU A 138 2.48 6.88 10.39
N THR A 139 2.05 5.70 9.96
CA THR A 139 2.58 5.03 8.77
C THR A 139 2.35 5.87 7.52
N TRP A 140 1.16 6.43 7.35
CA TRP A 140 0.84 7.36 6.27
C TRP A 140 1.73 8.60 6.35
N ALA A 141 1.78 9.26 7.50
CA ALA A 141 2.57 10.48 7.67
C ALA A 141 4.06 10.24 7.38
N ASN A 142 4.59 9.10 7.82
CA ASN A 142 5.95 8.68 7.53
C ASN A 142 6.16 8.47 6.03
N LEU A 143 5.31 7.69 5.36
CA LEU A 143 5.48 7.41 3.93
C LEU A 143 5.33 8.68 3.09
N GLU A 144 4.40 9.57 3.44
CA GLU A 144 4.23 10.85 2.78
C GLU A 144 5.45 11.76 2.97
N ALA A 145 5.98 11.86 4.20
CA ALA A 145 7.17 12.64 4.47
C ALA A 145 8.39 12.08 3.70
N VAL A 146 8.55 10.75 3.65
CA VAL A 146 9.60 10.12 2.84
C VAL A 146 9.37 10.42 1.35
N ALA A 147 8.14 10.35 0.85
CA ALA A 147 7.83 10.64 -0.56
C ALA A 147 8.13 12.09 -0.95
N GLU A 148 7.92 13.05 -0.04
CA GLU A 148 8.27 14.46 -0.26
C GLU A 148 9.79 14.70 -0.28
N HIS A 149 10.58 13.95 0.51
CA HIS A 149 12.04 14.13 0.61
C HIS A 149 12.86 13.24 -0.33
N CYS A 150 12.33 12.09 -0.70
CA CYS A 150 12.91 11.13 -1.64
C CYS A 150 12.27 11.34 -3.01
N SER A 151 12.52 12.50 -3.62
CA SER A 151 12.02 12.77 -4.96
C SER A 151 12.62 11.77 -5.96
N GLY A 152 11.77 11.00 -6.64
CA GLY A 152 12.12 10.26 -7.84
C GLY A 152 11.87 8.74 -7.78
N ALA A 153 12.59 7.98 -8.61
CA ALA A 153 12.49 6.52 -8.69
C ALA A 153 12.80 5.80 -7.37
N GLY A 154 13.52 6.48 -6.48
CA GLY A 154 14.15 5.88 -5.30
C GLY A 154 13.18 5.42 -4.22
N ILE A 155 11.92 5.87 -4.22
CA ILE A 155 10.91 5.38 -3.28
C ILE A 155 10.15 4.16 -3.78
N PHE A 156 9.94 4.03 -5.09
CA PHE A 156 9.11 2.96 -5.64
C PHE A 156 9.78 1.59 -5.52
N LEU A 157 11.11 1.48 -5.71
CA LEU A 157 11.79 0.19 -5.62
C LEU A 157 11.77 -0.38 -4.18
N PRO A 158 12.08 0.39 -3.12
CA PRO A 158 11.87 -0.08 -1.75
C PRO A 158 10.41 -0.40 -1.45
N LEU A 159 9.45 0.40 -1.93
CA LEU A 159 8.03 0.07 -1.76
C LEU A 159 7.64 -1.23 -2.45
N LEU A 160 8.19 -1.51 -3.63
CA LEU A 160 7.99 -2.78 -4.32
C LEU A 160 8.51 -3.95 -3.48
N VAL A 161 9.64 -3.78 -2.77
CA VAL A 161 10.13 -4.78 -1.80
C VAL A 161 9.16 -4.96 -0.64
N VAL A 162 8.60 -3.87 -0.09
CA VAL A 162 7.60 -3.96 1.00
C VAL A 162 6.35 -4.69 0.54
N THR A 163 5.77 -4.30 -0.60
CA THR A 163 4.51 -4.87 -1.09
C THR A 163 4.67 -6.31 -1.57
N SER A 164 5.79 -6.63 -2.23
CA SER A 164 6.09 -8.02 -2.62
C SER A 164 6.40 -8.89 -1.42
N GLY A 165 7.17 -8.40 -0.45
CA GLY A 165 7.42 -9.10 0.81
C GLY A 165 6.13 -9.33 1.60
N ALA A 166 5.22 -8.34 1.63
CA ALA A 166 3.91 -8.52 2.23
C ALA A 166 3.11 -9.60 1.50
N SER A 167 3.05 -9.58 0.16
CA SER A 167 2.43 -10.65 -0.64
C SER A 167 2.98 -12.04 -0.30
N VAL A 168 4.30 -12.18 -0.16
CA VAL A 168 4.94 -13.44 0.26
C VAL A 168 4.52 -13.84 1.67
N ALA A 169 4.48 -12.91 2.63
CA ALA A 169 3.99 -13.20 3.98
C ALA A 169 2.51 -13.57 4.00
N LEU A 170 1.69 -12.96 3.14
CA LEU A 170 0.28 -13.30 2.97
C LEU A 170 0.09 -14.72 2.40
N LEU A 171 1.03 -15.22 1.59
CA LEU A 171 0.95 -16.57 1.03
C LEU A 171 0.97 -17.66 2.11
N VAL A 172 1.66 -17.38 3.22
CA VAL A 172 1.80 -18.32 4.34
C VAL A 172 0.51 -18.44 5.16
N SER A 173 -0.44 -17.52 5.01
CA SER A 173 -1.64 -17.45 5.86
C SER A 173 -2.76 -18.43 5.46
N GLY A 174 -2.49 -19.37 4.55
CA GLY A 174 -3.48 -20.34 4.08
C GLY A 174 -4.56 -19.77 3.14
N SER A 175 -4.53 -18.48 2.81
CA SER A 175 -5.43 -17.87 1.83
C SER A 175 -4.71 -17.64 0.50
N ILE A 176 -5.27 -18.12 -0.60
CA ILE A 176 -4.74 -17.84 -1.95
C ILE A 176 -5.12 -16.42 -2.41
N VAL A 177 -6.22 -15.86 -1.89
CA VAL A 177 -6.74 -14.55 -2.35
C VAL A 177 -5.85 -13.41 -1.86
N LEU A 178 -5.48 -13.41 -0.58
CA LEU A 178 -4.64 -12.35 0.01
C LEU A 178 -3.29 -12.13 -0.68
N PRO A 179 -2.45 -13.15 -0.94
CA PRO A 179 -1.19 -12.96 -1.65
C PRO A 179 -1.40 -12.46 -3.09
N LEU A 180 -2.49 -12.87 -3.77
CA LEU A 180 -2.83 -12.35 -5.09
C LEU A 180 -3.15 -10.85 -5.04
N LEU A 181 -3.93 -10.40 -4.05
CA LEU A 181 -4.21 -8.97 -3.85
C LEU A 181 -2.94 -8.19 -3.47
N GLY A 182 -2.05 -8.76 -2.65
CA GLY A 182 -0.71 -8.18 -2.41
C GLY A 182 0.14 -8.12 -3.68
N GLY A 183 -0.02 -9.11 -4.56
CA GLY A 183 0.60 -9.15 -5.90
C GLY A 183 0.08 -8.06 -6.81
N VAL A 184 -1.23 -7.79 -6.80
CA VAL A 184 -1.88 -6.66 -7.52
C VAL A 184 -1.22 -5.35 -7.10
N LEU A 185 -1.14 -5.08 -5.79
CA LEU A 185 -0.52 -3.85 -5.27
C LEU A 185 0.96 -3.75 -5.69
N SER A 186 1.69 -4.86 -5.64
CA SER A 186 3.08 -4.94 -6.10
C SER A 186 3.21 -4.64 -7.59
N ALA A 187 2.33 -5.17 -8.42
CA ALA A 187 2.33 -4.96 -9.87
C ALA A 187 2.09 -3.48 -10.21
N VAL A 188 1.09 -2.83 -9.61
CA VAL A 188 0.81 -1.42 -9.88
C VAL A 188 1.94 -0.50 -9.40
N VAL A 189 2.55 -0.79 -8.25
CA VAL A 189 3.75 -0.08 -7.75
C VAL A 189 4.94 -0.28 -8.69
N GLY A 190 5.14 -1.51 -9.19
CA GLY A 190 6.19 -1.84 -10.16
C GLY A 190 6.01 -1.10 -11.48
N VAL A 191 4.77 -0.98 -11.97
CA VAL A 191 4.47 -0.17 -13.16
C VAL A 191 4.78 1.30 -12.93
N CYS A 192 4.39 1.87 -11.78
CA CYS A 192 4.74 3.24 -11.44
C CYS A 192 6.26 3.44 -11.35
N TRP A 193 7.01 2.48 -10.81
CA TRP A 193 8.46 2.49 -10.83
C TRP A 193 9.01 2.55 -12.25
N LEU A 194 8.56 1.68 -13.15
CA LEU A 194 9.02 1.67 -14.55
C LEU A 194 8.62 2.95 -15.30
N ALA A 195 7.40 3.43 -15.09
CA ALA A 195 6.89 4.65 -15.73
C ALA A 195 7.65 5.90 -15.29
N PHE A 196 8.12 5.94 -14.04
CA PHE A 196 8.91 7.05 -13.53
C PHE A 196 10.17 7.32 -14.38
N TRP A 197 10.82 6.29 -14.91
CA TRP A 197 12.03 6.44 -15.73
C TRP A 197 11.75 7.18 -17.04
N ARG A 198 10.51 7.10 -17.55
CA ARG A 198 10.06 7.82 -18.74
C ARG A 198 9.43 9.16 -18.41
N VAL A 199 8.83 9.29 -17.22
CA VAL A 199 8.08 10.47 -16.80
C VAL A 199 8.50 10.86 -15.37
N PRO A 200 9.61 11.61 -15.20
CA PRO A 200 10.13 11.99 -13.88
C PRO A 200 9.21 12.91 -13.06
N SER A 201 8.15 13.44 -13.67
CA SER A 201 7.14 14.26 -13.00
C SER A 201 6.15 13.45 -12.16
N ILE A 202 6.15 12.12 -12.30
CA ILE A 202 5.37 11.21 -11.47
C ILE A 202 5.91 11.29 -10.04
N SER A 203 5.02 11.52 -9.08
CA SER A 203 5.34 11.61 -7.67
C SER A 203 4.37 10.76 -6.86
N LEU A 204 4.89 9.99 -5.91
CA LEU A 204 4.06 9.28 -4.95
C LEU A 204 3.42 10.23 -3.93
N ALA A 205 4.13 11.31 -3.55
CA ALA A 205 3.66 12.27 -2.58
C ALA A 205 2.31 12.89 -2.99
N ARG A 206 1.42 13.06 -2.00
CA ARG A 206 0.07 13.66 -2.06
C ARG A 206 -0.95 12.89 -2.87
N GLY A 207 -0.50 11.95 -3.70
CA GLY A 207 -1.34 11.18 -4.60
C GLY A 207 -1.35 9.69 -4.27
N GLY A 208 -0.21 9.03 -4.44
CA GLY A 208 -0.12 7.56 -4.33
C GLY A 208 -0.08 7.02 -2.91
N THR A 209 0.42 7.80 -1.95
CA THR A 209 0.58 7.39 -0.55
C THR A 209 -0.70 6.83 0.08
N PRO A 210 -1.87 7.52 0.06
CA PRO A 210 -3.13 6.98 0.59
C PRO A 210 -3.45 5.58 0.08
N ILE A 211 -3.30 5.34 -1.22
CA ILE A 211 -3.65 4.05 -1.84
C ILE A 211 -2.75 2.95 -1.29
N VAL A 212 -1.43 3.16 -1.32
CA VAL A 212 -0.46 2.18 -0.83
C VAL A 212 -0.70 1.86 0.65
N VAL A 213 -0.90 2.88 1.48
CA VAL A 213 -1.09 2.70 2.92
C VAL A 213 -2.40 1.97 3.20
N VAL A 214 -3.51 2.41 2.60
CA VAL A 214 -4.82 1.81 2.85
C VAL A 214 -4.85 0.36 2.39
N VAL A 215 -4.41 0.05 1.17
CA VAL A 215 -4.42 -1.32 0.65
C VAL A 215 -3.49 -2.22 1.44
N LEU A 216 -2.24 -1.79 1.67
CA LEU A 216 -1.28 -2.59 2.43
C LEU A 216 -1.74 -2.83 3.87
N ALA A 217 -2.24 -1.78 4.55
CA ALA A 217 -2.76 -1.91 5.90
C ALA A 217 -3.98 -2.83 5.94
N SER A 218 -4.93 -2.69 5.01
CA SER A 218 -6.09 -3.58 4.91
C SER A 218 -5.66 -5.04 4.77
N LEU A 219 -4.73 -5.35 3.87
CA LEU A 219 -4.25 -6.73 3.67
C LEU A 219 -3.55 -7.28 4.92
N LEU A 220 -2.67 -6.50 5.54
CA LEU A 220 -1.95 -6.91 6.75
C LEU A 220 -2.87 -7.08 7.95
N LEU A 221 -3.85 -6.19 8.13
CA LEU A 221 -4.82 -6.27 9.21
C LEU A 221 -5.78 -7.45 9.01
N ILE A 222 -6.26 -7.68 7.77
CA ILE A 222 -7.07 -8.88 7.48
C ILE A 222 -6.28 -10.13 7.86
N ASN A 223 -5.03 -10.23 7.42
CA ASN A 223 -4.22 -11.39 7.74
C ASN A 223 -3.95 -11.52 9.26
N ARG A 224 -3.68 -10.40 9.95
CA ARG A 224 -3.46 -10.40 11.40
C ARG A 224 -4.66 -10.88 12.20
N PHE A 225 -5.85 -10.39 11.87
CA PHE A 225 -7.06 -10.62 12.67
C PHE A 225 -7.83 -11.87 12.23
N TYR A 226 -7.66 -12.32 10.98
CA TYR A 226 -8.46 -13.42 10.41
C TYR A 226 -7.63 -14.61 9.93
N ALA A 227 -6.30 -14.49 9.84
CA ALA A 227 -5.41 -15.58 9.41
C ALA A 227 -4.09 -15.64 10.23
N GLU A 228 -4.16 -15.14 11.47
CA GLU A 228 -3.15 -15.31 12.53
C GLU A 228 -1.72 -14.83 12.20
N LEU A 229 -1.54 -13.89 11.26
CA LEU A 229 -0.21 -13.33 10.99
C LEU A 229 0.43 -12.77 12.27
N PRO A 230 1.70 -13.07 12.60
CA PRO A 230 2.34 -12.54 13.79
C PRO A 230 2.31 -11.01 13.84
N SER A 231 1.96 -10.44 15.01
CA SER A 231 1.97 -8.98 15.22
C SER A 231 3.33 -8.36 14.89
N GLY A 232 4.42 -9.10 15.12
CA GLY A 232 5.78 -8.68 14.78
C GLY A 232 5.96 -8.46 13.27
N SER A 233 5.41 -9.34 12.43
CA SER A 233 5.47 -9.18 10.98
C SER A 233 4.71 -7.94 10.51
N VAL A 234 3.50 -7.71 11.05
CA VAL A 234 2.69 -6.51 10.74
C VAL A 234 3.44 -5.23 11.10
N LEU A 235 4.00 -5.18 12.31
CA LEU A 235 4.76 -4.02 12.79
C LEU A 235 6.00 -3.76 11.93
N LEU A 236 6.74 -4.81 11.56
CA LEU A 236 7.92 -4.68 10.70
C LEU A 236 7.56 -4.19 9.30
N PHE A 237 6.46 -4.65 8.70
CA PHE A 237 5.99 -4.11 7.41
C PHE A 237 5.55 -2.64 7.51
N ALA A 238 4.85 -2.26 8.59
CA ALA A 238 4.44 -0.89 8.82
C ALA A 238 5.63 0.06 9.03
N LEU A 239 6.67 -0.42 9.72
CA LEU A 239 7.90 0.35 10.00
C LEU A 239 8.93 0.27 8.86
N ALA A 240 8.85 -0.69 7.94
CA ALA A 240 9.84 -0.87 6.89
C ALA A 240 10.09 0.41 6.07
N PRO A 241 9.07 1.19 5.64
CA PRO A 241 9.31 2.46 4.95
C PRO A 241 10.09 3.50 5.77
N ALA A 242 10.10 3.43 7.11
CA ALA A 242 10.89 4.33 7.94
C ALA A 242 12.41 4.11 7.77
N ALA A 243 12.84 2.92 7.34
CA ALA A 243 14.25 2.65 7.02
C ALA A 243 14.77 3.54 5.87
N LEU A 244 13.87 4.12 5.06
CA LEU A 244 14.21 5.08 4.01
C LEU A 244 14.78 6.39 4.56
N TRP A 245 14.56 6.72 5.83
CA TRP A 245 15.22 7.87 6.44
C TRP A 245 16.74 7.72 6.53
N LEU A 246 17.28 6.49 6.49
CA LEU A 246 18.73 6.26 6.48
C LEU A 246 19.43 6.93 5.31
N VAL A 247 18.78 7.01 4.14
CA VAL A 247 19.38 7.67 2.96
C VAL A 247 19.38 9.20 3.03
N GLN A 248 18.70 9.77 4.02
CA GLN A 248 18.71 11.21 4.30
C GLN A 248 19.82 11.58 5.31
N ILE A 249 20.50 10.61 5.92
CA ILE A 249 21.55 10.83 6.91
C ILE A 249 22.89 11.15 6.20
N GLY A 250 23.47 12.29 6.61
CA GLY A 250 24.84 12.75 6.35
C GLY A 250 25.54 12.23 5.09
N PRO A 251 26.42 11.22 5.21
CA PRO A 251 27.30 10.79 4.12
C PRO A 251 26.54 10.16 2.95
N ILE A 252 25.40 9.49 3.20
CA ILE A 252 24.62 8.81 2.16
C ILE A 252 23.86 9.82 1.30
N ARG A 253 23.40 10.93 1.91
CA ARG A 253 22.68 11.99 1.19
C ARG A 253 23.52 12.63 0.07
N ARG A 254 24.85 12.65 0.22
CA ARG A 254 25.80 13.21 -0.77
C ARG A 254 26.19 12.23 -1.87
N ARG A 255 25.77 10.96 -1.77
CA ARG A 255 26.10 9.92 -2.75
C ARG A 255 25.25 10.05 -4.02
N PRO A 256 25.71 9.50 -5.16
CA PRO A 256 24.92 9.49 -6.39
C PRO A 256 23.57 8.78 -6.19
N PRO A 257 22.55 9.14 -6.98
CA PRO A 257 21.17 8.68 -6.77
C PRO A 257 21.03 7.15 -6.78
N TRP A 258 21.76 6.45 -7.66
CA TRP A 258 21.72 4.99 -7.73
C TRP A 258 22.17 4.32 -6.42
N LEU A 259 23.22 4.84 -5.77
CA LEU A 259 23.73 4.30 -4.51
C LEU A 259 22.74 4.56 -3.38
N ARG A 260 22.05 5.72 -3.40
CA ARG A 260 20.95 6.00 -2.46
C ARG A 260 19.81 5.00 -2.64
N VAL A 261 19.43 4.66 -3.88
CA VAL A 261 18.40 3.64 -4.12
C VAL A 261 18.84 2.28 -3.59
N VAL A 262 20.07 1.84 -3.87
CA VAL A 262 20.60 0.57 -3.36
C VAL A 262 20.56 0.53 -1.83
N VAL A 263 21.08 1.56 -1.17
CA VAL A 263 21.08 1.63 0.31
C VAL A 263 19.65 1.66 0.87
N ALA A 264 18.74 2.43 0.27
CA ALA A 264 17.34 2.46 0.66
C ALA A 264 16.67 1.09 0.52
N THR A 265 16.84 0.42 -0.62
CA THR A 265 16.27 -0.90 -0.89
C THR A 265 16.83 -1.94 0.06
N THR A 266 18.15 -1.96 0.30
CA THR A 266 18.78 -2.87 1.26
C THR A 266 18.28 -2.60 2.69
N ALA A 267 18.16 -1.34 3.09
CA ALA A 267 17.67 -0.97 4.41
C ALA A 267 16.22 -1.41 4.65
N VAL A 268 15.37 -1.33 3.64
CA VAL A 268 13.97 -1.79 3.68
C VAL A 268 13.88 -3.32 3.60
N LEU A 269 14.79 -3.98 2.87
CA LEU A 269 14.81 -5.43 2.73
C LEU A 269 15.01 -6.14 4.07
N VAL A 270 15.80 -5.57 4.99
CA VAL A 270 16.07 -6.19 6.31
C VAL A 270 14.77 -6.40 7.13
N PRO A 271 13.97 -5.37 7.48
CA PRO A 271 12.73 -5.59 8.23
C PRO A 271 11.72 -6.43 7.45
N VAL A 272 11.67 -6.32 6.12
CA VAL A 272 10.79 -7.15 5.28
C VAL A 272 11.18 -8.63 5.35
N ALA A 273 12.47 -8.95 5.23
CA ALA A 273 12.95 -10.33 5.31
C ALA A 273 12.70 -10.93 6.69
N ILE A 274 12.90 -10.15 7.76
CA ILE A 274 12.56 -10.58 9.13
C ILE A 274 11.04 -10.81 9.25
N ALA A 275 10.21 -9.91 8.73
CA ALA A 275 8.74 -10.04 8.78
C ALA A 275 8.25 -11.31 8.06
N VAL A 276 8.82 -11.61 6.89
CA VAL A 276 8.53 -12.84 6.14
C VAL A 276 9.03 -14.06 6.91
N GLY A 277 10.25 -14.03 7.45
CA GLY A 277 10.79 -15.13 8.26
C GLY A 277 9.94 -15.45 9.49
N LEU A 278 9.44 -14.41 10.18
CA LEU A 278 8.50 -14.57 11.29
C LEU A 278 7.16 -15.17 10.84
N ALA A 279 6.64 -14.75 9.68
CA ALA A 279 5.41 -15.31 9.13
C ALA A 279 5.58 -16.80 8.79
N VAL A 280 6.70 -17.18 8.16
CA VAL A 280 7.04 -18.58 7.85
C VAL A 280 7.23 -19.41 9.11
N ALA A 281 7.92 -18.88 10.13
CA ALA A 281 8.15 -19.58 11.38
C ALA A 281 6.86 -19.79 12.21
N ALA A 282 5.85 -18.95 12.02
CA ALA A 282 4.55 -19.09 12.65
C ALA A 282 3.58 -20.00 11.87
N MET A 283 3.98 -20.51 10.70
CA MET A 283 3.15 -21.41 9.92
C MET A 283 2.88 -22.70 10.72
N PRO A 284 1.62 -23.09 10.94
CA PRO A 284 1.31 -24.34 11.63
C PRO A 284 1.91 -25.51 10.84
N SER A 285 2.63 -26.39 11.55
CA SER A 285 3.13 -27.63 10.97
C SER A 285 1.93 -28.53 10.68
N TYR A 286 1.47 -28.54 9.44
CA TYR A 286 0.52 -29.54 8.98
C TYR A 286 1.27 -30.88 8.97
N GLU A 287 1.03 -31.71 9.98
CA GLU A 287 1.35 -33.13 9.93
C GLU A 287 0.44 -33.72 8.84
N TYR A 288 1.03 -33.95 7.66
CA TYR A 288 0.39 -34.65 6.53
C TYR A 288 0.51 -36.15 6.69
#